data_AF-A0A351SNY1-F1
#
_entry.id   AF-A0A351SNY1-F1
#
_cell.length_a   1.000
_cell.length_b   1.000
_cell.length_c   1.000
_cell.angle_alpha   90.00
_cell.angle_beta   90.00
_cell.angle_gamma   90.00
#
_symmetry.space_group_name_H-M   'P 1'
#
loop_
_entity.id
_entity.type
_entity.pdbx_description
1 polymer ?
#
loop_
_entity_poly.entity_id
_entity_poly.type
_entity_poly.pdbx_seq_one_letter_code
_entity_poly.pdbx_strand_id
1 'polypeptide(L)'
;MKKITIIWTVVLVLLVGGMTIFGLYYKSHNVDHIMEKALVKQAEKYMGLYPGLFPQKGKTFKLDVDKLKEEGYDAELEKDCDGYVIISNENMGFKYKAYIKCPNYTTEGYEGVNNNNPISKESLS
;
A
#
# COMPACT_ATOMS: atom_id res chain seq x y z
N MET A 1 -29.39 36.39 -27.92
CA MET A 1 -29.64 35.22 -27.06
C MET A 1 -28.75 34.03 -27.38
N LYS A 2 -28.59 33.59 -28.64
CA LYS A 2 -27.78 32.42 -29.03
C LYS A 2 -26.30 32.46 -28.57
N LYS A 3 -25.66 33.65 -28.56
CA LYS A 3 -24.26 33.82 -28.12
C LYS A 3 -24.04 33.55 -26.63
N ILE A 4 -25.01 33.91 -25.79
CA ILE A 4 -24.94 33.71 -24.33
C ILE A 4 -25.10 32.23 -23.99
N THR A 5 -25.99 31.52 -24.70
CA THR A 5 -26.18 30.08 -24.53
C THR A 5 -24.93 29.29 -24.89
N ILE A 6 -24.25 29.65 -25.99
CA ILE A 6 -22.99 28.98 -26.41
C ILE A 6 -21.90 29.13 -25.35
N ILE A 7 -21.73 30.34 -24.80
CA ILE A 7 -20.74 30.59 -23.74
C ILE A 7 -21.05 29.75 -22.50
N TRP A 8 -22.32 29.69 -22.09
CA TRP A 8 -22.75 28.86 -20.97
C TRP A 8 -22.50 27.37 -21.19
N THR A 9 -22.76 26.87 -22.39
CA THR A 9 -22.46 25.47 -22.74
C THR A 9 -20.96 25.18 -22.68
N VAL A 10 -20.12 26.08 -23.19
CA VAL A 10 -18.65 25.92 -23.14
C VAL A 10 -18.14 25.90 -21.70
N VAL A 11 -18.65 26.78 -20.83
CA VAL A 11 -18.30 26.79 -19.40
C VAL A 11 -18.67 25.48 -18.73
N LEU A 12 -19.86 24.94 -19.01
CA LEU A 12 -20.34 23.69 -18.42
C LEU A 12 -19.50 22.49 -18.87
N VAL A 13 -19.10 22.46 -20.15
CA VAL A 13 -18.20 21.43 -20.69
C VAL A 13 -16.80 21.53 -20.08
N LEU A 14 -16.27 22.73 -19.90
CA LEU A 14 -14.97 22.95 -19.24
C LEU A 14 -14.98 22.49 -17.78
N LEU A 15 -16.09 22.71 -17.07
CA LEU A 15 -16.24 22.31 -15.68
C LEU A 15 -16.24 20.78 -15.53
N VAL A 16 -17.01 20.08 -16.37
CA VAL A 16 -17.07 18.60 -16.37
C VAL A 16 -15.77 17.99 -16.89
N GLY A 17 -15.18 18.56 -17.94
CA GLY A 17 -13.92 18.11 -18.51
C GLY A 17 -12.75 18.26 -17.52
N GLY A 18 -12.66 19.41 -16.86
CA GLY A 18 -11.63 19.67 -15.84
C GLY A 18 -11.70 18.70 -14.67
N MET A 19 -12.91 18.37 -14.20
CA MET A 19 -13.12 17.42 -13.10
C MET A 19 -12.73 15.99 -13.49
N THR A 20 -12.96 15.61 -14.75
CA THR A 20 -12.56 14.31 -15.29
C THR A 20 -11.04 14.18 -15.39
N ILE A 21 -10.36 15.24 -15.87
CA ILE A 21 -8.89 15.29 -15.96
C ILE A 21 -8.25 15.25 -14.57
N PHE A 22 -8.81 15.99 -13.61
CA PHE A 22 -8.35 15.97 -12.22
C PHE A 22 -8.48 14.57 -11.59
N GLY A 23 -9.55 13.83 -11.89
CA GLY A 23 -9.72 12.46 -11.42
C GLY A 23 -8.64 11.50 -11.92
N LEU A 24 -8.26 11.62 -13.20
CA LEU A 24 -7.17 10.82 -13.78
C LEU A 24 -5.79 11.24 -13.26
N TYR A 25 -5.55 12.55 -13.10
CA TYR A 25 -4.30 13.08 -12.54
C TYR A 25 -4.11 12.68 -11.06
N TYR A 26 -5.16 12.77 -10.25
CA TYR A 26 -5.12 12.35 -8.86
C TYR A 26 -4.86 10.84 -8.73
N LYS A 27 -5.47 10.02 -9.60
CA LYS A 27 -5.18 8.59 -9.64
C LYS A 27 -3.70 8.34 -9.95
N SER A 28 -3.14 9.00 -10.97
CA SER A 28 -1.76 8.77 -11.41
C SER A 28 -0.67 9.15 -10.40
N HIS A 29 -0.92 10.11 -9.50
CA HIS A 29 0.06 10.48 -8.46
C HIS A 29 -0.15 9.78 -7.11
N ASN A 30 -1.30 9.12 -6.91
CA ASN A 30 -1.62 8.41 -5.67
C ASN A 30 -1.66 6.89 -5.86
N VAL A 31 -1.32 6.36 -7.04
CA VAL A 31 -1.31 4.91 -7.29
C VAL A 31 -0.45 4.21 -6.24
N ASP A 32 0.68 4.82 -5.88
CA ASP A 32 1.63 4.28 -4.92
C ASP A 32 1.02 4.12 -3.51
N HIS A 33 0.36 5.17 -3.01
CA HIS A 33 -0.35 5.10 -1.73
C HIS A 33 -1.58 4.18 -1.76
N ILE A 34 -2.18 3.97 -2.94
CA ILE A 34 -3.27 3.02 -3.11
C ILE A 34 -2.74 1.59 -3.01
N MET A 35 -1.60 1.30 -3.64
CA MET A 35 -0.93 -0.01 -3.56
C MET A 35 -0.47 -0.31 -2.13
N GLU A 36 0.14 0.66 -1.44
CA GLU A 36 0.58 0.52 -0.04
C GLU A 36 -0.61 0.21 0.88
N LYS A 37 -1.72 0.94 0.74
CA LYS A 37 -2.94 0.70 1.54
C LYS A 37 -3.58 -0.64 1.21
N ALA A 38 -3.62 -1.03 -0.06
CA ALA A 38 -4.13 -2.33 -0.47
C ALA A 38 -3.32 -3.46 0.18
N LEU A 39 -1.99 -3.31 0.17
CA LEU A 39 -1.08 -4.27 0.79
C LEU A 39 -1.26 -4.37 2.30
N VAL A 40 -1.32 -3.22 3.01
CA VAL A 40 -1.60 -3.20 4.45
C VAL A 40 -2.92 -3.89 4.76
N LYS A 41 -3.98 -3.59 4.01
CA LYS A 41 -5.31 -4.16 4.25
C LYS A 41 -5.33 -5.69 4.10
N GLN A 42 -4.52 -6.24 3.20
CA GLN A 42 -4.39 -7.67 3.05
C GLN A 42 -3.53 -8.31 4.13
N ALA A 43 -2.43 -7.67 4.51
CA ALA A 43 -1.65 -8.08 5.66
C ALA A 43 -2.50 -8.09 6.95
N GLU A 44 -3.34 -7.07 7.17
CA GLU A 44 -4.29 -7.03 8.29
C GLU A 44 -5.28 -8.21 8.26
N LYS A 45 -5.84 -8.53 7.09
CA LYS A 45 -6.73 -9.69 6.94
C LYS A 45 -6.02 -11.01 7.24
N TYR A 46 -4.82 -11.19 6.71
CA TYR A 46 -4.00 -12.37 6.94
C TYR A 46 -3.66 -12.51 8.43
N MET A 47 -3.19 -11.44 9.07
CA MET A 47 -2.87 -11.43 10.50
C MET A 47 -4.12 -11.62 11.38
N GLY A 48 -5.27 -11.11 10.95
CA GLY A 48 -6.56 -11.32 11.63
C GLY A 48 -7.03 -12.79 11.60
N LEU A 49 -6.69 -13.53 10.55
CA LEU A 49 -6.97 -14.97 10.44
C LEU A 49 -5.94 -15.83 11.18
N TYR A 50 -4.71 -15.33 11.31
CA TYR A 50 -3.62 -15.98 12.02
C TYR A 50 -3.15 -15.15 13.22
N PRO A 51 -3.95 -15.02 14.28
CA PRO A 51 -3.61 -14.19 15.44
C PRO A 51 -2.35 -14.66 16.18
N GLY A 52 -1.91 -15.90 15.96
CA GLY A 52 -0.64 -16.42 16.50
C GLY A 52 0.62 -15.86 15.84
N LEU A 53 0.51 -15.20 14.69
CA LEU A 53 1.64 -14.59 13.99
C LEU A 53 1.90 -13.14 14.44
N PHE A 54 1.04 -12.58 15.28
CA PHE A 54 1.24 -11.23 15.81
C PHE A 54 2.53 -11.14 16.62
N PRO A 55 3.41 -10.18 16.31
CA PRO A 55 4.63 -10.00 17.07
C PRO A 55 4.29 -9.62 18.52
N GLN A 56 5.08 -10.14 19.46
CA GLN A 56 5.02 -9.71 20.86
C GLN A 56 5.47 -8.25 20.99
N LYS A 57 5.10 -7.59 22.09
CA LYS A 57 5.48 -6.18 22.34
C LYS A 57 6.96 -5.93 22.11
N GLY A 58 7.28 -4.92 21.29
CA GLY A 58 8.65 -4.56 20.93
C GLY A 58 9.29 -5.40 19.83
N LYS A 59 8.60 -6.43 19.30
CA LYS A 59 9.06 -7.19 18.14
C LYS A 59 8.39 -6.71 16.86
N THR A 60 9.06 -6.95 15.74
CA THR A 60 8.56 -6.70 14.39
C THR A 60 8.44 -8.01 13.64
N PHE A 61 7.41 -8.13 12.81
CA PHE A 61 7.20 -9.25 11.91
C PHE A 61 7.13 -8.70 10.49
N LYS A 62 7.88 -9.33 9.59
CA LYS A 62 7.91 -8.97 8.16
C LYS A 62 7.08 -9.99 7.38
N LEU A 63 6.10 -9.47 6.64
CA LEU A 63 5.22 -10.25 5.77
C LEU A 63 5.44 -9.83 4.33
N ASP A 64 6.05 -10.69 3.54
CA ASP A 64 6.32 -10.46 2.12
C ASP A 64 5.05 -10.68 1.26
N VAL A 65 4.98 -9.95 0.15
CA VAL A 65 3.91 -10.07 -0.87
C VAL A 65 3.82 -11.49 -1.42
N ASP A 66 4.95 -12.15 -1.66
CA ASP A 66 4.95 -13.53 -2.16
C ASP A 66 4.21 -14.48 -1.23
N LYS A 67 4.45 -14.39 0.08
CA LYS A 67 3.73 -15.23 1.07
C LYS A 67 2.23 -14.94 1.07
N LEU A 68 1.84 -13.68 0.93
CA LEU A 68 0.43 -13.30 0.81
C LEU A 68 -0.19 -13.90 -0.47
N LYS A 69 0.51 -13.83 -1.61
CA LYS A 69 0.06 -14.41 -2.88
C LYS A 69 -0.04 -15.93 -2.82
N GLU A 70 0.93 -16.61 -2.23
CA GLU A 70 0.90 -18.07 -2.01
C GLU A 70 -0.33 -18.49 -1.20
N GLU A 71 -0.72 -17.69 -0.21
CA GLU A 71 -1.90 -17.91 0.63
C GLU A 71 -3.21 -17.40 0.01
N GLY A 72 -3.18 -16.88 -1.22
CA GLY A 72 -4.36 -16.41 -1.96
C GLY A 72 -4.78 -14.96 -1.69
N TYR A 73 -3.96 -14.18 -0.97
CA TYR A 73 -4.12 -12.73 -0.78
C TYR A 73 -3.32 -11.98 -1.85
N ASP A 74 -3.92 -11.81 -3.02
CA ASP A 74 -3.30 -11.06 -4.11
C ASP A 74 -3.59 -9.56 -3.95
N ALA A 75 -2.61 -8.81 -3.45
CA ALA A 75 -2.68 -7.36 -3.45
C ALA A 75 -2.66 -6.93 -4.91
N GLU A 76 -3.59 -6.05 -5.32
CA GLU A 76 -3.64 -5.44 -6.67
C GLU A 76 -2.37 -4.62 -6.95
N LEU A 77 -1.23 -5.28 -6.95
CA LEU A 77 0.08 -4.78 -7.29
C LEU A 77 0.28 -5.07 -8.78
N GLU A 78 0.87 -4.11 -9.48
CA GLU A 78 1.25 -4.34 -10.87
C GLU A 78 2.23 -5.53 -10.99
N LYS A 79 2.22 -6.15 -12.17
CA LYS A 79 3.22 -7.18 -12.51
C LYS A 79 4.61 -6.52 -12.43
N ASP A 80 5.57 -7.19 -11.79
CA ASP A 80 6.92 -6.68 -11.42
C ASP A 80 7.01 -5.74 -10.20
N CYS A 81 5.97 -5.65 -9.36
CA CYS A 81 6.08 -4.99 -8.06
C CYS A 81 6.34 -5.98 -6.92
N ASP A 82 7.47 -5.81 -6.24
CA ASP A 82 7.81 -6.50 -5.00
C ASP A 82 7.43 -5.64 -3.80
N GLY A 83 7.02 -6.27 -2.71
CA GLY A 83 6.68 -5.53 -1.50
C GLY A 83 6.65 -6.37 -0.26
N TYR A 84 6.71 -5.71 0.89
CA TYR A 84 6.52 -6.35 2.19
C TYR A 84 5.85 -5.39 3.17
N VAL A 85 5.20 -5.96 4.17
CA VAL A 85 4.61 -5.22 5.30
C VAL A 85 5.37 -5.55 6.57
N ILE A 86 5.80 -4.53 7.28
CA ILE A 86 6.31 -4.65 8.64
C ILE A 86 5.14 -4.42 9.59
N ILE A 87 4.82 -5.44 10.38
CA ILE A 87 3.91 -5.35 11.51
C ILE A 87 4.76 -5.18 12.77
N SER A 88 4.49 -4.13 13.56
CA SER A 88 5.15 -3.90 14.84
C SER A 88 4.12 -3.76 15.96
N ASN A 89 4.39 -4.37 17.11
CA ASN A 89 3.54 -4.25 18.29
C ASN A 89 4.08 -3.16 19.21
N GLU A 90 3.46 -1.98 19.16
CA GLU A 90 3.78 -0.84 20.01
C GLU A 90 2.79 -0.71 21.17
N ASN A 91 3.11 0.14 22.15
CA ASN A 91 2.29 0.32 23.36
C ASN A 91 0.83 0.75 23.10
N MET A 92 0.52 1.29 21.92
CA MET A 92 -0.82 1.76 21.53
C MET A 92 -1.49 0.85 20.46
N GLY A 93 -0.96 -0.35 20.23
CA GLY A 93 -1.52 -1.33 19.30
C GLY A 93 -0.55 -1.76 18.20
N PHE A 94 -1.09 -2.49 17.21
CA PHE A 94 -0.31 -2.95 16.06
C PHE A 94 -0.19 -1.85 15.00
N LYS A 95 1.04 -1.53 14.61
CA LYS A 95 1.33 -0.67 13.46
C LYS A 95 1.71 -1.52 12.26
N TYR A 96 1.20 -1.14 11.09
CA TYR A 96 1.50 -1.76 9.81
C TYR A 96 2.16 -0.72 8.91
N LYS A 97 3.33 -1.04 8.37
CA LYS A 97 4.02 -0.23 7.37
C LYS A 97 4.29 -1.06 6.13
N ALA A 98 3.70 -0.68 5.00
CA ALA A 98 3.99 -1.28 3.70
C ALA A 98 5.24 -0.63 3.09
N TYR A 99 6.01 -1.43 2.37
CA TYR A 99 7.17 -1.02 1.60
C TYR A 99 7.06 -1.70 0.24
N ILE A 100 7.00 -0.91 -0.83
CA ILE A 100 6.81 -1.42 -2.19
C ILE A 100 7.96 -0.93 -3.06
N LYS A 101 8.42 -1.82 -3.94
CA LYS A 101 9.40 -1.56 -4.98
C LYS A 101 8.83 -2.05 -6.31
N CYS A 102 8.56 -1.11 -7.18
CA CYS A 102 8.14 -1.28 -8.55
C CYS A 102 9.20 -0.71 -9.50
N PRO A 103 9.15 -0.99 -10.81
CA PRO A 103 10.12 -0.47 -11.78
C PRO A 103 10.18 1.06 -11.84
N ASN A 104 9.05 1.73 -11.58
CA ASN A 104 8.90 3.19 -11.65
C ASN A 104 8.66 3.86 -10.29
N TYR A 105 8.63 3.11 -9.19
CA TYR A 105 8.35 3.64 -7.85
C TYR A 105 9.03 2.81 -6.77
N THR A 106 9.60 3.45 -5.75
CA THR A 106 10.13 2.75 -4.58
C THR A 106 9.81 3.56 -3.34
N THR A 107 9.18 2.94 -2.34
CA THR A 107 8.90 3.58 -1.05
C THR A 107 10.21 3.94 -0.35
N GLU A 108 10.31 5.15 0.20
CA GLU A 108 11.45 5.57 1.00
C GLU A 108 11.65 4.65 2.22
N GLY A 109 12.85 4.10 2.37
CA GLY A 109 13.16 3.12 3.43
C GLY A 109 12.88 1.65 3.08
N TYR A 110 12.65 1.33 1.80
CA TYR A 110 12.65 -0.05 1.30
C TYR A 110 14.08 -0.64 1.41
N GLU A 111 14.32 -1.50 2.40
CA GLU A 111 15.64 -2.13 2.64
C GLU A 111 15.82 -3.47 1.89
N GLY A 112 14.93 -3.78 0.96
CA GLY A 112 14.94 -5.06 0.24
C GLY A 112 14.48 -6.23 1.09
N VAL A 113 14.10 -7.32 0.42
CA VAL A 113 13.90 -8.63 1.05
C VAL A 113 15.27 -9.25 1.34
N ASN A 114 16.08 -8.59 2.17
CA ASN A 114 17.28 -9.22 2.70
C ASN A 114 16.84 -10.26 3.73
N ASN A 115 16.81 -11.53 3.31
CA ASN A 115 16.58 -12.72 4.12
C ASN A 115 17.66 -12.97 5.20
N ASN A 116 18.47 -11.95 5.55
CA ASN A 116 19.58 -12.03 6.49
C ASN A 116 19.32 -11.27 7.79
N ASN A 117 18.06 -11.08 8.18
CA ASN A 117 17.78 -10.83 9.59
C ASN A 117 16.87 -11.93 10.15
N PRO A 118 17.44 -13.02 10.68
CA PRO A 118 16.77 -13.75 11.73
C PRO A 118 16.66 -12.79 12.93
N ILE A 119 15.55 -12.06 13.08
CA ILE A 119 15.17 -11.54 14.40
C ILE A 119 14.61 -12.71 15.21
N SER A 120 15.49 -13.67 15.46
CA SER A 120 15.37 -14.66 16.51
C SER A 120 16.79 -15.10 16.86
N LYS A 121 17.40 -14.42 17.85
CA LYS A 121 18.23 -15.01 18.91
C LYS A 121 18.65 -13.92 19.90
N GLU A 122 18.86 -14.33 21.14
CA GLU A 122 19.12 -13.57 22.38
C GLU A 122 17.86 -12.92 22.98
N SER A 123 17.23 -13.51 23.99
CA SER A 123 17.84 -13.73 25.30
C SER A 123 17.15 -14.89 26.02
N LEU A 124 17.81 -16.06 26.01
CA LEU A 124 17.73 -17.04 27.08
C LEU A 124 19.16 -17.18 27.59
N SER A 125 19.47 -16.45 28.65
CA SER A 125 20.49 -16.82 29.63
C SER A 125 20.28 -16.02 30.90
#